data_AF-D3PA16-F1
#
_entry.id   AF-D3PA16-F1
#
_cell.length_a   1.000
_cell.length_b   1.000
_cell.length_c   1.000
_cell.angle_alpha   90.00
_cell.angle_beta   90.00
_cell.angle_gamma   90.00
#
_symmetry.space_group_name_H-M   'P 1'
#
loop_
_entity.id
_entity.type
_entity.pdbx_description
1 polymer ?
#
loop_
_entity_poly.entity_id
_entity_poly.type
_entity_poly.pdbx_seq_one_letter_code
_entity_poly.pdbx_strand_id
1 'polypeptide(L)'
;MYTILISISTSLLAALALYYTTYNIIWSILVMIVVLILLNYLIGKSILKKLVSVFKEVEKDLKNNRFEKAINRLKDAYKYSRWQFFVKEQINSQIGIILYMQRKFDEAKEYLEKGFSKNWMGMAMLSALYFKEKNYDKVKSTLDKAIKNSPKEGFLYSLYAYFLVEMGEKDKALDILVKGSKKAPLDDKLESNLEALKNGKKMKMKNYGTLWMQLNIEKMPQGMKSYHMMLARQKIKRR
;
A
#
# COMPACT_ATOMS: atom_id res chain seq x y z
N MET A 1 -5.56 5.74 21.22
CA MET A 1 -4.73 6.71 20.48
C MET A 1 -4.23 7.75 21.44
N TYR A 2 -2.97 7.64 21.89
CA TYR A 2 -2.43 8.57 22.89
C TYR A 2 -2.49 10.03 22.43
N THR A 3 -2.31 10.29 21.13
CA THR A 3 -2.41 11.63 20.55
C THR A 3 -3.77 12.28 20.79
N ILE A 4 -4.88 11.54 20.62
CA ILE A 4 -6.23 12.07 20.84
C ILE A 4 -6.46 12.34 22.33
N LEU A 5 -6.09 11.39 23.19
CA LEU A 5 -6.27 11.52 24.64
C LEU A 5 -5.50 12.72 25.20
N ILE A 6 -4.23 12.87 24.80
CA ILE A 6 -3.38 14.00 25.19
C ILE A 6 -3.98 15.30 24.66
N SER A 7 -4.36 15.34 23.37
CA SER A 7 -4.88 16.57 22.77
C SER A 7 -6.20 17.02 23.39
N ILE A 8 -7.11 16.08 23.68
CA ILE A 8 -8.38 16.38 24.35
C ILE A 8 -8.14 16.91 25.76
N SER A 9 -7.31 16.22 26.55
CA SER A 9 -7.03 16.60 27.94
C SER A 9 -6.40 17.99 28.01
N THR A 10 -5.39 18.25 27.17
CA THR A 10 -4.71 19.55 27.11
C THR A 10 -5.64 20.66 26.57
N SER A 11 -6.48 20.36 25.57
CA SER A 11 -7.42 21.35 25.04
C SER A 11 -8.51 21.71 26.05
N LEU A 12 -8.98 20.73 26.84
CA LEU A 12 -10.00 20.96 27.85
C LEU A 12 -9.46 21.81 29.00
N LEU A 13 -8.23 21.53 29.46
CA LEU A 13 -7.56 22.34 30.47
C LEU A 13 -7.34 23.79 30.00
N ALA A 14 -6.90 23.97 28.75
CA ALA A 14 -6.74 25.30 28.16
C ALA A 14 -8.07 26.06 28.06
N ALA A 15 -9.16 25.37 27.69
CA ALA A 15 -10.49 25.95 27.60
C ALA A 15 -11.04 26.37 28.97
N LEU A 16 -10.88 25.51 29.99
CA LEU A 16 -11.29 25.80 31.36
C LEU A 16 -10.51 27.00 31.93
N ALA A 17 -9.18 27.04 31.75
CA ALA A 17 -8.36 28.15 32.22
C ALA A 17 -8.78 29.49 31.60
N LEU A 18 -9.12 29.49 30.31
CA LEU A 18 -9.58 30.68 29.60
C LEU A 18 -11.01 31.08 30.00
N TYR A 19 -11.89 30.09 30.25
CA TYR A 19 -13.22 30.35 30.77
C TYR A 19 -13.19 31.03 32.14
N TYR A 20 -12.36 30.54 33.08
CA TYR A 20 -12.22 31.17 34.40
C TYR A 20 -11.61 32.58 34.35
N THR A 21 -10.88 32.92 33.28
CA THR A 21 -10.23 34.24 33.13
C THR A 21 -11.14 35.24 32.42
N THR A 22 -11.88 34.81 31.40
CA THR A 22 -12.60 35.72 30.49
C THR A 22 -14.13 35.60 30.62
N TYR A 23 -14.67 34.57 31.31
CA TYR A 23 -16.09 34.21 31.40
C TYR A 23 -16.83 34.03 30.05
N ASN A 24 -16.09 34.09 28.94
CA ASN A 24 -16.62 33.97 27.60
C ASN A 24 -16.52 32.54 27.10
N ILE A 25 -17.68 31.89 26.97
CA ILE A 25 -17.80 30.49 26.51
C ILE A 25 -17.31 30.33 25.07
N ILE A 26 -17.64 31.30 24.20
CA ILE A 26 -17.31 31.24 22.76
C ILE A 26 -15.79 31.21 22.54
N TRP A 27 -15.05 32.11 23.20
CA TRP A 27 -13.58 32.16 23.10
C TRP A 27 -12.91 30.92 23.66
N SER A 28 -13.47 30.35 24.74
CA SER A 28 -12.96 29.13 25.36
C SER A 28 -13.12 27.92 24.43
N ILE A 29 -14.26 27.79 23.76
CA ILE A 29 -14.52 26.72 22.77
C ILE A 29 -13.61 26.89 21.54
N LEU A 30 -13.44 28.11 21.02
CA LEU A 30 -12.55 28.36 19.89
C LEU A 30 -11.11 27.97 20.20
N VAL A 31 -10.60 28.35 21.38
CA VAL A 31 -9.25 27.99 21.81
C VAL A 31 -9.10 26.48 22.00
N MET A 32 -10.12 25.81 22.55
CA MET A 32 -10.14 24.35 22.65
C MET A 32 -9.94 23.67 21.29
N ILE A 33 -10.70 24.08 20.27
CA ILE A 33 -10.64 23.51 18.92
C ILE A 33 -9.27 23.76 18.29
N VAL A 34 -8.74 24.99 18.40
CA VAL A 34 -7.44 25.36 17.84
C VAL A 34 -6.31 24.55 18.50
N VAL A 35 -6.29 24.48 19.83
CA VAL A 35 -5.28 23.72 20.58
C VAL A 35 -5.35 22.23 20.25
N LEU A 36 -6.56 21.68 20.14
CA LEU A 36 -6.77 20.27 19.78
C LEU A 36 -6.22 19.97 18.38
N ILE A 37 -6.53 20.80 17.39
CA ILE A 37 -6.03 20.63 16.01
C ILE A 37 -4.50 20.75 15.96
N LEU A 38 -3.95 21.76 16.63
CA LEU A 38 -2.52 22.06 16.59
C LEU A 38 -1.69 20.94 17.26
N LEU A 39 -2.11 20.44 18.42
CA LEU A 39 -1.44 19.34 19.11
C LEU A 39 -1.48 18.04 18.28
N ASN A 40 -2.64 17.70 17.73
CA ASN A 40 -2.77 16.52 16.85
C ASN A 40 -1.86 16.64 15.62
N TYR A 41 -1.79 17.82 14.99
CA TYR A 41 -0.94 18.06 13.83
C TYR A 41 0.55 17.91 14.17
N LEU A 42 1.02 18.51 15.28
CA LEU A 42 2.43 18.46 15.67
C LEU A 42 2.89 17.04 16.04
N ILE A 43 2.09 16.33 16.85
CA ILE A 43 2.40 14.96 17.24
C ILE A 43 2.36 14.05 16.01
N GLY A 44 1.34 14.18 15.16
CA GLY A 44 1.21 13.44 13.91
C GLY A 44 2.41 13.67 12.97
N LYS A 45 2.84 14.92 12.80
CA LYS A 45 4.03 15.28 12.00
C LYS A 45 5.31 14.68 12.57
N SER A 46 5.47 14.65 13.89
CA SER A 46 6.62 14.03 14.56
C SER A 46 6.68 12.52 14.33
N ILE A 47 5.54 11.82 14.49
CA ILE A 47 5.44 10.38 14.24
C ILE A 47 5.68 10.06 12.77
N LEU A 48 5.11 10.86 11.86
CA LEU A 48 5.31 10.69 10.43
C LEU A 48 6.79 10.77 10.05
N LYS A 49 7.53 11.75 10.60
CA LYS A 49 8.98 11.86 10.39
C LYS A 49 9.73 10.61 10.88
N LYS A 50 9.37 10.09 12.06
CA LYS A 50 9.96 8.86 12.61
C LYS A 50 9.65 7.64 11.74
N LEU A 51 8.42 7.50 11.25
CA LEU A 51 8.03 6.42 10.34
C LEU A 51 8.76 6.50 9.00
N VAL A 52 8.88 7.70 8.42
CA VAL A 52 9.65 7.91 7.18
C VAL A 52 11.11 7.51 7.38
N SER A 53 11.71 7.87 8.52
CA SER A 53 13.08 7.45 8.85
C SER A 53 13.20 5.92 8.97
N VAL A 54 12.26 5.27 9.64
CA VAL A 54 12.21 3.80 9.73
C VAL A 54 12.11 3.18 8.35
N PHE A 55 11.18 3.64 7.50
CA PHE A 55 10.98 3.10 6.15
C PHE A 55 12.21 3.32 5.25
N LYS A 56 12.91 4.44 5.38
CA LYS A 56 14.17 4.69 4.68
C LYS A 56 15.27 3.70 5.08
N GLU A 57 15.40 3.41 6.38
CA GLU A 57 16.36 2.41 6.86
C GLU A 57 15.95 0.98 6.46
N VAL A 58 14.66 0.68 6.43
CA VAL A 58 14.11 -0.58 5.90
C VAL A 58 14.48 -0.72 4.42
N GLU A 59 14.27 0.30 3.60
CA GLU A 59 14.65 0.29 2.18
C GLU A 59 16.16 0.05 2.00
N LYS A 60 16.99 0.70 2.83
CA LYS A 60 18.44 0.49 2.85
C LYS A 60 18.81 -0.95 3.22
N ASP A 61 18.14 -1.56 4.19
CA ASP A 61 18.35 -2.95 4.55
C ASP A 61 17.91 -3.90 3.44
N LEU A 62 16.78 -3.64 2.78
CA LEU A 62 16.31 -4.40 1.62
C LEU A 62 17.31 -4.33 0.44
N LYS A 63 17.85 -3.14 0.14
CA LYS A 63 18.92 -2.96 -0.86
C LYS A 63 20.17 -3.78 -0.57
N ASN A 64 20.42 -4.06 0.71
CA ASN A 64 21.53 -4.87 1.18
C ASN A 64 21.16 -6.35 1.44
N ASN A 65 19.99 -6.79 0.99
CA ASN A 65 19.44 -8.14 1.22
C ASN A 65 19.31 -8.52 2.72
N ARG A 66 19.20 -7.53 3.62
CA ARG A 66 19.03 -7.74 5.07
C ARG A 66 17.54 -7.81 5.45
N PHE A 67 16.82 -8.77 4.87
CA PHE A 67 15.36 -8.87 4.99
C PHE A 67 14.87 -9.06 6.44
N GLU A 68 15.49 -9.95 7.21
CA GLU A 68 15.10 -10.18 8.62
C GLU A 68 15.30 -8.92 9.48
N LYS A 69 16.39 -8.18 9.24
CA LYS A 69 16.65 -6.90 9.92
C LYS A 69 15.61 -5.85 9.57
N ALA A 70 15.21 -5.78 8.29
CA ALA A 70 14.14 -4.90 7.83
C ALA A 70 12.81 -5.23 8.51
N ILE A 71 12.43 -6.51 8.60
CA ILE A 71 11.21 -6.97 9.26
C ILE A 71 11.26 -6.64 10.77
N ASN A 72 12.37 -6.91 11.45
CA ASN A 72 12.51 -6.58 12.87
C ASN A 72 12.38 -5.07 13.13
N ARG A 73 12.97 -4.22 12.29
CA ARG A 73 12.79 -2.76 12.42
C ARG A 73 11.34 -2.32 12.20
N LEU A 74 10.63 -2.97 11.28
CA LEU A 74 9.19 -2.73 11.09
C LEU A 74 8.38 -3.18 12.31
N LYS A 75 8.72 -4.31 12.92
CA LYS A 75 8.09 -4.78 14.17
C LYS A 75 8.36 -3.81 15.33
N ASP A 76 9.56 -3.27 15.47
CA ASP A 76 9.88 -2.25 16.48
C ASP A 76 9.07 -0.97 16.29
N ALA A 77 8.67 -0.66 15.05
CA ALA A 77 7.84 0.50 14.73
C ALA A 77 6.37 0.34 15.17
N TYR A 78 5.91 -0.85 15.56
CA TYR A 78 4.55 -1.02 16.12
C TYR A 78 4.33 -0.18 17.37
N LYS A 79 5.37 0.22 18.10
CA LYS A 79 5.22 1.16 19.23
C LYS A 79 4.56 2.49 18.81
N TYR A 80 4.70 2.90 17.55
CA TYR A 80 4.07 4.10 17.01
C TYR A 80 2.58 3.91 16.69
N SER A 81 2.09 2.66 16.61
CA SER A 81 0.68 2.40 16.30
C SER A 81 -0.29 2.84 17.39
N ARG A 82 0.19 2.95 18.64
CA ARG A 82 -0.62 3.48 19.75
C ARG A 82 -0.85 4.98 19.63
N TRP A 83 -0.04 5.66 18.81
CA TRP A 83 -0.05 7.10 18.66
C TRP A 83 -0.85 7.58 17.45
N GLN A 84 -0.82 6.87 16.32
CA GLN A 84 -1.46 7.33 15.09
C GLN A 84 -2.22 6.21 14.38
N PHE A 85 -3.40 6.57 13.83
CA PHE A 85 -4.23 5.66 13.05
C PHE A 85 -3.51 5.13 11.82
N PHE A 86 -3.89 3.93 11.41
CA PHE A 86 -3.41 3.25 10.19
C PHE A 86 -1.91 2.90 10.20
N VAL A 87 -1.15 3.26 11.24
CA VAL A 87 0.28 2.95 11.32
C VAL A 87 0.51 1.45 11.42
N LYS A 88 -0.31 0.74 12.21
CA LYS A 88 -0.20 -0.72 12.33
C LYS A 88 -0.42 -1.40 10.98
N GLU A 89 -1.45 -0.96 10.28
CA GLU A 89 -1.88 -1.45 8.97
C GLU A 89 -0.82 -1.14 7.91
N GLN A 90 -0.22 0.06 7.94
CA GLN A 90 0.88 0.43 7.05
C GLN A 90 2.12 -0.45 7.27
N ILE A 91 2.49 -0.68 8.54
CA ILE A 91 3.60 -1.58 8.90
C ILE A 91 3.30 -3.00 8.43
N ASN A 92 2.08 -3.51 8.67
CA ASN A 92 1.64 -4.83 8.20
C ASN A 92 1.79 -4.96 6.68
N SER A 93 1.35 -3.96 5.90
CA SER A 93 1.54 -3.99 4.44
C SER A 93 3.00 -4.09 4.05
N GLN A 94 3.90 -3.33 4.70
CA GLN A 94 5.33 -3.38 4.38
C GLN A 94 5.95 -4.74 4.72
N ILE A 95 5.63 -5.30 5.89
CA ILE A 95 6.08 -6.64 6.28
C ILE A 95 5.56 -7.68 5.28
N GLY A 96 4.27 -7.64 4.96
CA GLY A 96 3.64 -8.55 4.00
C GLY A 96 4.27 -8.49 2.61
N ILE A 97 4.57 -7.29 2.10
CA ILE A 97 5.29 -7.11 0.82
C ILE A 97 6.68 -7.73 0.88
N ILE A 98 7.44 -7.53 1.97
CA ILE A 98 8.79 -8.09 2.12
C ILE A 98 8.73 -9.62 2.14
N LEU A 99 7.83 -10.20 2.93
CA LEU A 99 7.62 -11.65 3.00
C LEU A 99 7.20 -12.23 1.64
N TYR A 100 6.34 -11.52 0.92
CA TYR A 100 5.93 -11.89 -0.44
C TYR A 100 7.12 -11.95 -1.40
N MET A 101 8.00 -10.94 -1.34
CA MET A 101 9.22 -10.91 -2.14
C MET A 101 10.18 -12.06 -1.79
N GLN A 102 10.20 -12.48 -0.51
CA GLN A 102 10.93 -13.67 -0.05
C GLN A 102 10.22 -14.99 -0.39
N ARG A 103 9.06 -14.96 -1.06
CA ARG A 103 8.22 -16.13 -1.38
C ARG A 103 7.68 -16.87 -0.16
N LYS A 104 7.69 -16.23 1.02
CA LYS A 104 7.02 -16.71 2.23
C LYS A 104 5.53 -16.37 2.15
N PHE A 105 4.81 -17.01 1.22
CA PHE A 105 3.46 -16.58 0.81
C PHE A 105 2.41 -16.71 1.92
N ASP A 106 2.48 -17.74 2.75
CA ASP A 106 1.53 -17.96 3.84
C ASP A 106 1.66 -16.86 4.90
N GLU A 107 2.88 -16.58 5.36
CA GLU A 107 3.15 -15.47 6.29
C GLU A 107 2.80 -14.11 5.65
N ALA A 108 3.15 -13.92 4.38
CA ALA A 108 2.84 -12.68 3.66
C ALA A 108 1.33 -12.41 3.63
N LYS A 109 0.53 -13.44 3.38
CA LYS A 109 -0.94 -13.32 3.36
C LYS A 109 -1.48 -12.79 4.67
N GLU A 110 -1.04 -13.34 5.79
CA GLU A 110 -1.52 -12.94 7.12
C GLU A 110 -1.28 -11.44 7.39
N TYR A 111 -0.09 -10.95 7.01
CA TYR A 111 0.25 -9.54 7.15
C TYR A 111 -0.47 -8.66 6.13
N LEU A 112 -0.61 -9.10 4.88
CA LEU A 112 -1.28 -8.35 3.82
C LEU A 112 -2.79 -8.22 4.08
N GLU A 113 -3.46 -9.24 4.61
CA GLU A 113 -4.88 -9.19 5.01
C GLU A 113 -5.13 -8.15 6.11
N LYS A 114 -4.16 -8.00 7.04
CA LYS A 114 -4.17 -6.99 8.11
C LYS A 114 -3.54 -5.66 7.67
N GLY A 115 -3.23 -5.53 6.38
CA GLY A 115 -2.52 -4.41 5.79
C GLY A 115 -3.41 -3.19 5.52
N PHE A 116 -2.76 -2.08 5.17
CA PHE A 116 -3.44 -0.85 4.80
C PHE A 116 -3.97 -0.91 3.37
N SER A 117 -5.28 -0.75 3.20
CA SER A 117 -5.95 -0.88 1.90
C SER A 117 -5.54 0.18 0.87
N LYS A 118 -4.90 1.28 1.29
CA LYS A 118 -4.34 2.29 0.38
C LYS A 118 -2.94 1.94 -0.13
N ASN A 119 -2.32 0.88 0.40
CA ASN A 119 -1.11 0.33 -0.18
C ASN A 119 -1.49 -0.55 -1.38
N TRP A 120 -1.55 0.07 -2.56
CA TRP A 120 -1.98 -0.61 -3.79
C TRP A 120 -1.11 -1.83 -4.11
N MET A 121 0.21 -1.77 -3.83
CA MET A 121 1.12 -2.87 -4.11
C MET A 121 0.83 -4.08 -3.22
N GLY A 122 0.60 -3.83 -1.92
CA GLY A 122 0.19 -4.88 -0.99
C GLY A 122 -1.15 -5.52 -1.40
N MET A 123 -2.11 -4.70 -1.85
CA MET A 123 -3.40 -5.20 -2.35
C MET A 123 -3.25 -6.00 -3.65
N ALA A 124 -2.37 -5.59 -4.56
CA ALA A 124 -2.05 -6.33 -5.78
C ALA A 124 -1.44 -7.71 -5.45
N MET A 125 -0.46 -7.75 -4.54
CA MET A 125 0.15 -9.00 -4.08
C MET A 125 -0.86 -9.91 -3.37
N LEU A 126 -1.71 -9.34 -2.50
CA LEU A 126 -2.77 -10.09 -1.81
C LEU A 126 -3.77 -10.69 -2.81
N SER A 127 -4.19 -9.91 -3.82
CA SER A 127 -5.07 -10.40 -4.87
C SER A 127 -4.43 -11.54 -5.68
N ALA A 128 -3.12 -11.49 -5.92
CA ALA A 128 -2.40 -12.57 -6.58
C ALA A 128 -2.34 -13.86 -5.72
N LEU A 129 -2.24 -13.75 -4.38
CA LEU A 129 -2.35 -14.90 -3.48
C LEU A 129 -3.74 -15.54 -3.56
N TYR A 130 -4.79 -14.74 -3.43
CA TYR A 130 -6.16 -15.25 -3.55
C TYR A 130 -6.45 -15.87 -4.91
N PHE A 131 -5.88 -15.32 -5.98
CA PHE A 131 -6.04 -15.88 -7.31
C PHE A 131 -5.40 -17.27 -7.43
N LYS A 132 -4.20 -17.45 -6.86
CA LYS A 132 -3.54 -18.78 -6.79
C LYS A 132 -4.34 -19.80 -6.00
N GLU A 133 -5.01 -19.35 -4.94
CA GLU A 133 -5.93 -20.15 -4.13
C GLU A 133 -7.29 -20.38 -4.79
N LYS A 134 -7.52 -19.85 -6.01
CA LYS A 134 -8.81 -19.87 -6.72
C LYS A 134 -9.95 -19.23 -5.93
N ASN A 135 -9.65 -18.35 -4.98
CA ASN A 135 -10.65 -17.60 -4.23
C ASN A 135 -11.03 -16.32 -4.98
N TYR A 136 -11.80 -16.48 -6.05
CA TYR A 136 -12.12 -15.40 -6.99
C TYR A 136 -12.95 -14.27 -6.37
N ASP A 137 -13.79 -14.55 -5.39
CA ASP A 137 -14.56 -13.52 -4.67
C ASP A 137 -13.63 -12.60 -3.85
N LYS A 138 -12.63 -13.18 -3.18
CA LYS A 138 -11.61 -12.39 -2.48
C LYS A 138 -10.73 -11.61 -3.46
N VAL A 139 -10.42 -12.13 -4.64
CA VAL A 139 -9.70 -11.38 -5.69
C VAL A 139 -10.47 -10.12 -6.07
N LYS A 140 -11.75 -10.27 -6.45
CA LYS A 140 -12.63 -9.15 -6.85
C LYS A 140 -12.75 -8.11 -5.74
N SER A 141 -13.13 -8.53 -4.52
CA SER A 141 -13.31 -7.59 -3.40
C SER A 141 -12.02 -6.87 -3.00
N THR A 142 -10.86 -7.53 -3.12
CA THR A 142 -9.55 -6.92 -2.85
C THR A 142 -9.24 -5.87 -3.91
N LEU A 143 -9.41 -6.19 -5.19
CA LEU A 143 -9.09 -5.26 -6.27
C LEU A 143 -10.09 -4.10 -6.37
N ASP A 144 -11.36 -4.32 -6.06
CA ASP A 144 -12.36 -3.25 -5.94
C ASP A 144 -11.96 -2.24 -4.85
N LYS A 145 -11.52 -2.74 -3.68
CA LYS A 145 -10.98 -1.88 -2.62
C LYS A 145 -9.70 -1.17 -3.04
N ALA A 146 -8.83 -1.84 -3.80
CA ALA A 146 -7.57 -1.26 -4.27
C ALA A 146 -7.83 -0.09 -5.23
N ILE A 147 -8.63 -0.28 -6.28
CA ILE A 147 -8.94 0.78 -7.27
C ILE A 147 -9.74 1.93 -6.65
N LYS A 148 -10.54 1.67 -5.60
CA LYS A 148 -11.26 2.73 -4.86
C LYS A 148 -10.29 3.63 -4.08
N ASN A 149 -9.26 3.05 -3.48
CA ASN A 149 -8.29 3.76 -2.65
C ASN A 149 -7.14 4.37 -3.46
N SER A 150 -6.85 3.82 -4.64
CA SER A 150 -5.76 4.23 -5.51
C SER A 150 -6.24 4.36 -6.97
N PRO A 151 -7.21 5.26 -7.26
CA PRO A 151 -7.88 5.32 -8.56
C PRO A 151 -6.97 5.76 -9.72
N LYS A 152 -5.80 6.34 -9.42
CA LYS A 152 -4.84 6.79 -10.44
C LYS A 152 -3.80 5.71 -10.81
N GLU A 153 -3.85 4.55 -10.17
CA GLU A 153 -2.91 3.45 -10.42
C GLU A 153 -3.42 2.55 -11.55
N GLY A 154 -3.06 2.87 -12.80
CA GLY A 154 -3.53 2.14 -13.98
C GLY A 154 -3.19 0.63 -13.97
N PHE A 155 -2.06 0.26 -13.35
CA PHE A 155 -1.68 -1.14 -13.15
C PHE A 155 -2.74 -1.96 -12.41
N LEU A 156 -3.44 -1.40 -11.42
CA LEU A 156 -4.48 -2.13 -10.68
C LEU A 156 -5.66 -2.50 -11.57
N TYR A 157 -6.05 -1.61 -12.49
CA TYR A 157 -7.12 -1.89 -13.45
C TYR A 157 -6.70 -2.96 -14.45
N SER A 158 -5.48 -2.86 -14.98
CA SER A 158 -4.90 -3.90 -15.84
C SER A 158 -4.80 -5.26 -15.13
N LEU A 159 -4.37 -5.29 -13.87
CA LEU A 159 -4.27 -6.51 -13.08
C LEU A 159 -5.66 -7.12 -12.83
N TYR A 160 -6.64 -6.29 -12.50
CA TYR A 160 -7.99 -6.75 -12.26
C TYR A 160 -8.65 -7.30 -13.52
N ALA A 161 -8.55 -6.58 -14.64
CA ALA A 161 -9.02 -7.06 -15.92
C ALA A 161 -8.30 -8.36 -16.34
N TYR A 162 -6.99 -8.47 -16.09
CA TYR A 162 -6.25 -9.71 -16.35
C TYR A 162 -6.86 -10.89 -15.57
N PHE A 163 -7.08 -10.76 -14.27
CA PHE A 163 -7.69 -11.84 -13.49
C PHE A 163 -9.13 -12.15 -13.91
N LEU A 164 -9.92 -11.14 -14.29
CA LEU A 164 -11.27 -11.36 -14.81
C LEU A 164 -11.25 -12.15 -16.13
N VAL A 165 -10.31 -11.88 -17.03
CA VAL A 165 -10.12 -12.67 -18.25
C VAL A 165 -9.78 -14.12 -17.93
N GLU A 166 -8.86 -14.36 -16.98
CA GLU A 166 -8.49 -15.72 -16.55
C GLU A 166 -9.66 -16.44 -15.84
N MET A 167 -10.62 -15.71 -15.27
CA MET A 167 -11.87 -16.25 -14.73
C MET A 167 -12.95 -16.48 -15.81
N GLY A 168 -12.71 -16.10 -17.07
CA GLY A 168 -13.69 -16.18 -18.16
C GLY A 168 -14.66 -14.99 -18.23
N GLU A 169 -14.50 -13.98 -17.38
CA GLU A 169 -15.38 -12.80 -17.29
C GLU A 169 -14.85 -11.63 -18.16
N LYS A 170 -14.69 -11.89 -19.46
CA LYS A 170 -14.07 -10.93 -20.41
C LYS A 170 -14.83 -9.60 -20.51
N ASP A 171 -16.16 -9.62 -20.49
CA ASP A 171 -16.95 -8.39 -20.61
C ASP A 171 -16.72 -7.47 -19.40
N LYS A 172 -16.69 -8.03 -18.19
CA LYS A 172 -16.35 -7.27 -16.98
C LYS A 172 -14.90 -6.77 -17.00
N ALA A 173 -13.98 -7.54 -17.59
CA ALA A 173 -12.61 -7.08 -17.76
C ALA A 173 -12.54 -5.82 -18.64
N LEU A 174 -13.33 -5.75 -19.72
CA LEU A 174 -13.43 -4.55 -20.55
C LEU A 174 -13.99 -3.36 -19.76
N ASP A 175 -15.06 -3.56 -18.96
CA ASP A 175 -15.64 -2.51 -18.12
C ASP A 175 -14.63 -1.93 -17.14
N ILE A 176 -13.83 -2.80 -16.51
CA ILE A 176 -12.76 -2.40 -15.58
C ILE A 176 -11.68 -1.59 -16.30
N LEU A 177 -11.25 -2.00 -17.49
CA LEU A 177 -10.26 -1.26 -18.28
C LEU A 177 -10.79 0.11 -18.73
N VAL A 178 -12.04 0.20 -19.18
CA VAL A 178 -12.70 1.48 -19.54
C VAL A 178 -12.80 2.39 -18.33
N LYS A 179 -13.16 1.85 -17.16
CA LYS A 179 -13.17 2.60 -15.90
C LYS A 179 -11.78 3.10 -15.53
N GLY A 180 -10.76 2.26 -15.73
CA GLY A 180 -9.36 2.60 -15.50
C GLY A 180 -8.88 3.73 -16.40
N SER A 181 -9.13 3.65 -17.71
CA SER A 181 -8.80 4.68 -18.71
C SER A 181 -9.32 6.07 -18.29
N LYS A 182 -10.56 6.14 -17.77
CA LYS A 182 -11.14 7.39 -17.27
C LYS A 182 -10.49 7.92 -15.98
N LYS A 183 -9.94 7.04 -15.12
CA LYS A 183 -9.40 7.41 -13.80
C LYS A 183 -7.88 7.57 -13.78
N ALA A 184 -7.18 6.90 -14.69
CA ALA A 184 -5.73 6.91 -14.88
C ALA A 184 -5.39 7.16 -16.37
N PRO A 185 -5.77 8.31 -16.95
CA PRO A 185 -5.64 8.57 -18.40
C PRO A 185 -4.20 8.71 -18.90
N LEU A 186 -3.20 8.69 -17.99
CA LEU A 186 -1.78 8.82 -18.31
C LEU A 186 -1.05 7.47 -18.37
N ASP A 187 -1.76 6.35 -18.21
CA ASP A 187 -1.14 5.02 -18.29
C ASP A 187 -1.32 4.40 -19.69
N ASP A 188 -0.37 4.65 -20.59
CA ASP A 188 -0.35 4.09 -21.95
C ASP A 188 -0.45 2.56 -21.97
N LYS A 189 0.04 1.88 -20.92
CA LYS A 189 0.02 0.41 -20.82
C LYS A 189 -1.40 -0.09 -20.56
N LEU A 190 -2.17 0.67 -19.80
CA LEU A 190 -3.59 0.39 -19.55
C LEU A 190 -4.40 0.54 -20.83
N GLU A 191 -4.18 1.61 -21.60
CA GLU A 191 -4.84 1.81 -22.90
C GLU A 191 -4.48 0.71 -23.89
N SER A 192 -3.20 0.35 -23.97
CA SER A 192 -2.75 -0.75 -24.83
C SER A 192 -3.42 -2.08 -24.47
N ASN A 193 -3.66 -2.33 -23.18
CA ASN A 193 -4.39 -3.51 -22.72
C ASN A 193 -5.89 -3.45 -23.07
N LEU A 194 -6.52 -2.28 -22.96
CA LEU A 194 -7.91 -2.05 -23.36
C LEU A 194 -8.10 -2.31 -24.85
N GLU A 195 -7.24 -1.75 -25.69
CA GLU A 195 -7.26 -1.98 -27.14
C GLU A 195 -6.99 -3.44 -27.50
N ALA A 196 -6.03 -4.09 -26.83
CA ALA A 196 -5.77 -5.50 -27.05
C ALA A 196 -7.02 -6.35 -26.78
N LEU A 197 -7.71 -6.10 -25.66
CA LEU A 197 -8.87 -6.89 -25.27
C LEU A 197 -10.09 -6.64 -26.18
N LYS A 198 -10.31 -5.38 -26.61
CA LYS A 198 -11.31 -5.01 -27.62
C LYS A 198 -11.09 -5.74 -28.94
N ASN A 199 -9.83 -5.84 -29.37
CA ASN A 199 -9.45 -6.53 -30.60
C ASN A 199 -9.36 -8.06 -30.45
N GLY A 200 -9.83 -8.63 -29.34
CA GLY A 200 -9.78 -10.08 -29.10
C GLY A 200 -8.38 -10.64 -28.82
N LYS A 201 -7.38 -9.78 -28.63
CA LYS A 201 -6.00 -10.18 -28.32
C LYS A 201 -5.78 -10.31 -26.81
N LYS A 202 -4.76 -11.07 -26.42
CA LYS A 202 -4.35 -11.20 -25.02
C LYS A 202 -3.73 -9.89 -24.51
N MET A 203 -3.99 -9.59 -23.23
CA MET A 203 -3.39 -8.44 -22.53
C MET A 203 -1.87 -8.59 -22.42
N LYS A 204 -1.15 -7.49 -22.58
CA LYS A 204 0.33 -7.44 -22.58
C LYS A 204 0.86 -7.05 -21.20
N MET A 205 0.50 -7.80 -20.16
CA MET A 205 0.89 -7.52 -18.77
C MET A 205 2.40 -7.41 -18.55
N LYS A 206 3.20 -8.09 -19.38
CA LYS A 206 4.67 -8.01 -19.38
C LYS A 206 5.22 -6.60 -19.61
N ASN A 207 4.45 -5.71 -20.24
CA ASN A 207 4.84 -4.30 -20.44
C ASN A 207 4.94 -3.52 -19.12
N TYR A 208 4.29 -4.00 -18.04
CA TYR A 208 4.47 -3.46 -16.70
C TYR A 208 5.82 -3.83 -16.05
N GLY A 209 6.61 -4.69 -16.69
CA GLY A 209 7.98 -4.98 -16.31
C GLY A 209 8.10 -5.55 -14.90
N THR A 210 8.85 -4.87 -14.04
CA THR A 210 9.16 -5.31 -12.68
C THR A 210 7.91 -5.49 -11.82
N LEU A 211 6.87 -4.67 -12.00
CA LEU A 211 5.62 -4.77 -11.24
C LEU A 211 4.92 -6.12 -11.50
N TRP A 212 4.83 -6.51 -12.77
CA TRP A 212 4.24 -7.79 -13.16
C TRP A 212 5.05 -8.97 -12.64
N MET A 213 6.38 -8.92 -12.79
CA MET A 213 7.26 -10.00 -12.35
C MET A 213 7.22 -10.21 -10.83
N GLN A 214 7.10 -9.13 -10.06
CA GLN A 214 7.05 -9.17 -8.60
C GLN A 214 5.82 -9.91 -8.07
N LEU A 215 4.71 -9.96 -8.83
CA LEU A 215 3.52 -10.70 -8.43
C LEU A 215 3.68 -12.22 -8.52
N ASN A 216 4.75 -12.77 -9.12
CA ASN A 216 4.97 -14.22 -9.22
C ASN A 216 3.74 -15.00 -9.76
N ILE A 217 2.98 -14.43 -10.71
CA ILE A 217 1.75 -15.04 -11.29
C ILE A 217 2.10 -16.04 -12.41
N GLU A 218 3.12 -15.77 -13.23
CA GLU A 218 3.62 -16.70 -14.25
C GLU A 218 4.69 -17.66 -13.67
N LYS A 219 4.72 -18.92 -14.13
CA LYS A 219 5.94 -19.74 -14.06
C LYS A 219 6.99 -19.01 -14.91
N MET A 220 8.02 -18.45 -14.28
CA MET A 220 9.10 -17.77 -15.01
C MET A 220 9.59 -18.67 -16.14
N PRO A 221 9.70 -18.17 -17.40
CA PRO A 221 10.37 -18.93 -18.45
C PRO A 221 11.74 -19.34 -17.91
N GLN A 222 12.07 -20.64 -17.97
CA GLN A 222 13.39 -21.14 -17.56
C GLN A 222 14.45 -20.31 -18.32
N GLY A 223 15.07 -19.34 -17.64
CA GLY A 223 16.00 -18.40 -18.27
C GLY A 223 15.83 -16.94 -17.85
N MET A 224 14.67 -16.52 -17.33
CA MET A 224 14.52 -15.15 -16.78
C MET A 224 15.09 -15.11 -15.36
N LYS A 225 16.32 -14.60 -15.23
CA LYS A 225 17.02 -14.48 -13.94
C LYS A 225 16.26 -13.52 -13.03
N SER A 226 15.88 -13.99 -11.84
CA SER A 226 15.26 -13.21 -10.77
C SER A 226 15.95 -11.85 -10.61
N TYR A 227 15.21 -10.78 -10.37
CA TYR A 227 15.75 -9.41 -10.23
C TYR A 227 16.98 -9.33 -9.29
N HIS A 228 17.01 -10.17 -8.23
CA HIS A 228 18.18 -10.35 -7.36
C HIS A 228 19.47 -10.80 -8.08
N MET A 229 19.38 -11.66 -9.11
CA MET A 229 20.50 -12.07 -9.95
C MET A 229 20.94 -11.01 -10.96
N MET A 230 20.03 -10.17 -11.47
CA MET A 230 20.42 -9.04 -12.34
C MET A 230 21.25 -8.01 -11.56
N LEU A 231 20.84 -7.69 -10.33
CA LEU A 231 21.59 -6.80 -9.43
C LEU A 231 22.94 -7.40 -9.01
N ALA A 232 23.00 -8.71 -8.77
CA ALA A 232 24.26 -9.41 -8.47
C ALA A 232 25.25 -9.36 -9.64
N ARG A 233 24.77 -9.51 -10.89
CA ARG A 233 25.61 -9.44 -12.09
C ARG A 233 26.13 -8.05 -12.41
N GLN A 234 25.37 -6.99 -12.11
CA GLN A 234 25.85 -5.62 -12.30
C GLN A 234 27.03 -5.25 -11.39
N LYS A 235 27.15 -5.89 -10.22
CA LYS A 235 28.32 -5.74 -9.34
C LYS A 235 29.55 -6.52 -9.82
N ILE A 236 29.36 -7.62 -10.55
CA ILE A 236 30.47 -8.46 -11.04
C ILE A 236 31.13 -7.87 -12.29
N LYS A 237 30.40 -7.12 -13.12
CA LYS A 237 30.93 -6.49 -14.34
C LYS A 237 31.71 -5.17 -14.12
N ARG A 238 31.84 -4.69 -12.88
CA ARG A 238 32.60 -3.48 -12.51
C ARG A 238 33.93 -3.79 -11.82
N ARG A 239 34.57 -4.89 -12.18
CA ARG A 239 35.96 -5.18 -11.83
C ARG A 239 36.78 -5.27 -13.10
#